data_AF-A0A2E8EFM2-F1
#
_entry.id   AF-A0A2E8EFM2-F1
#
_cell.length_a   1.000
_cell.length_b   1.000
_cell.length_c   1.000
_cell.angle_alpha   90.00
_cell.angle_beta   90.00
_cell.angle_gamma   90.00
#
_symmetry.space_group_name_H-M   'P 1'
#
loop_
_entity.id
_entity.type
_entity.pdbx_description
1 polymer ?
#
loop_
_entity_poly.entity_id
_entity_poly.type
_entity_poly.pdbx_seq_one_letter_code
_entity_poly.pdbx_strand_id
1 'polypeptide(L)'
;MIQWQFFPKNIDSPESLKQVITSFQRIEGKIDSETHKLPSDNVLAVIRPYLEKLGFRVEKGKKVDDKIRVPVLYGLNGILEKSFEADAYHTEFKSVIEIEAGRGVTNYQFLKDLFQACMMDNVEYLVIGIRRIYRRSKDFEKVVTFFDTLYASERLHLPLKGILIIGY
;
A
#
# COMPACT_ATOMS: atom_id res chain seq x y z
N MET A 1 4.35 14.53 -10.88
CA MET A 1 5.44 14.41 -9.86
C MET A 1 5.00 13.50 -8.74
N ILE A 2 5.73 12.40 -8.51
CA ILE A 2 5.50 11.51 -7.36
C ILE A 2 5.73 12.27 -6.05
N GLN A 3 4.78 12.19 -5.14
CA GLN A 3 4.88 12.69 -3.76
C GLN A 3 4.85 11.51 -2.80
N TRP A 4 5.46 11.63 -1.62
CA TRP A 4 5.39 10.57 -0.63
C TRP A 4 5.53 11.11 0.78
N GLN A 5 4.98 10.36 1.74
CA GLN A 5 5.16 10.61 3.17
C GLN A 5 5.29 9.27 3.88
N PHE A 6 6.35 9.14 4.69
CA PHE A 6 6.52 8.02 5.59
C PHE A 6 6.04 8.40 7.01
N PHE A 7 5.43 7.43 7.67
CA PHE A 7 4.93 7.56 9.03
C PHE A 7 5.48 6.45 9.94
N PRO A 8 5.72 6.73 11.23
CA PRO A 8 5.64 8.07 11.84
C PRO A 8 6.68 9.05 11.28
N LYS A 9 6.38 10.36 11.33
CA LYS A 9 7.19 11.40 10.66
C LYS A 9 8.55 11.68 11.32
N ASN A 10 8.81 11.09 12.48
CA ASN A 10 10.04 11.25 13.25
C ASN A 10 11.08 10.14 12.98
N ILE A 11 10.81 9.23 12.04
CA ILE A 11 11.73 8.19 11.60
C ILE A 11 11.95 8.27 10.09
N ASP A 12 13.13 7.86 9.63
CA ASP A 12 13.43 7.77 8.20
C ASP A 12 12.83 6.48 7.60
N SER A 13 12.50 6.54 6.32
CA SER A 13 12.00 5.38 5.57
C SER A 13 13.13 4.36 5.33
N PRO A 14 12.90 3.05 5.57
CA PRO A 14 13.86 2.00 5.26
C PRO A 14 14.27 2.01 3.77
N GLU A 15 15.49 1.55 3.48
CA GLU A 15 16.00 1.50 2.10
C GLU A 15 15.12 0.65 1.17
N SER A 16 14.55 -0.44 1.68
CA SER A 16 13.60 -1.29 0.94
C SER A 16 12.38 -0.49 0.46
N LEU A 17 11.84 0.42 1.28
CA LEU A 17 10.71 1.25 0.91
C LEU A 17 11.13 2.42 0.00
N LYS A 18 12.35 2.95 0.14
CA LYS A 18 12.93 3.92 -0.80
C LYS A 18 13.03 3.35 -2.22
N GLN A 19 13.39 2.07 -2.35
CA GLN A 19 13.39 1.38 -3.65
C GLN A 19 11.97 1.26 -4.27
N VAL A 20 10.94 1.10 -3.44
CA VAL A 20 9.54 1.15 -3.92
C VAL A 20 9.21 2.55 -4.44
N ILE A 21 9.59 3.62 -3.74
CA ILE A 21 9.42 5.01 -4.22
C ILE A 21 10.09 5.20 -5.58
N THR A 22 11.34 4.75 -5.73
CA THR A 22 12.06 4.81 -7.01
C THR A 22 11.33 4.05 -8.12
N SER A 23 10.66 2.94 -7.80
CA SER A 23 9.87 2.19 -8.77
C SER A 23 8.67 2.98 -9.29
N PHE A 24 7.97 3.73 -8.41
CA PHE A 24 6.91 4.66 -8.82
C PHE A 24 7.45 5.81 -9.68
N GLN A 25 8.59 6.41 -9.30
CA GLN A 25 9.21 7.50 -10.06
C GLN A 25 9.56 7.08 -11.49
N ARG A 26 10.03 5.84 -11.71
CA ARG A 26 10.38 5.32 -13.04
C ARG A 26 9.18 5.20 -13.98
N ILE A 27 7.98 5.05 -13.44
CA ILE A 27 6.76 4.89 -14.23
C ILE A 27 5.85 6.13 -14.19
N GLU A 28 6.29 7.21 -13.55
CA GLU A 28 5.49 8.41 -13.30
C GLU A 28 4.74 8.88 -14.54
N GLY A 29 5.44 9.03 -15.68
CA GLY A 29 4.84 9.50 -16.93
C GLY A 29 3.71 8.60 -17.50
N LYS A 30 3.54 7.38 -16.97
CA LYS A 30 2.48 6.44 -17.37
C LYS A 30 1.32 6.42 -16.38
N ILE A 31 1.52 6.88 -15.15
CA ILE A 31 0.52 6.76 -14.07
C ILE A 31 0.09 8.11 -13.49
N ASP A 32 0.74 9.21 -13.86
CA ASP A 32 0.48 10.55 -13.30
C ASP A 32 -1.02 10.86 -13.35
N SER A 33 -1.62 11.04 -12.16
CA SER A 33 -3.06 11.22 -12.02
C SER A 33 -3.62 12.53 -12.59
N GLU A 34 -2.76 13.51 -12.91
CA GLU A 34 -3.18 14.72 -13.63
C GLU A 34 -3.44 14.44 -15.11
N THR A 35 -2.70 13.50 -15.69
CA THR A 35 -2.76 13.19 -17.14
C THR A 35 -3.49 11.88 -17.43
N HIS A 36 -3.55 10.97 -16.46
CA HIS A 36 -4.12 9.64 -16.61
C HIS A 36 -5.26 9.37 -15.63
N LYS A 37 -6.20 8.51 -16.02
CA LYS A 37 -7.34 8.08 -15.19
C LYS A 37 -7.36 6.57 -14.94
N LEU A 38 -6.19 5.95 -14.83
CA LEU A 38 -6.04 4.51 -14.72
C LEU A 38 -6.68 3.92 -13.44
N PRO A 39 -7.47 2.83 -13.53
CA PRO A 39 -7.90 2.09 -12.34
C PRO A 39 -6.72 1.43 -11.63
N SER A 40 -6.91 1.02 -10.37
CA SER A 40 -5.89 0.39 -9.52
C SER A 40 -5.16 -0.75 -10.22
N ASP A 41 -5.91 -1.71 -10.76
CA ASP A 41 -5.37 -2.88 -11.49
C ASP A 41 -4.40 -2.46 -12.61
N ASN A 42 -4.69 -1.35 -13.31
CA ASN A 42 -3.83 -0.89 -14.40
C ASN A 42 -2.56 -0.22 -13.88
N VAL A 43 -2.63 0.54 -12.78
CA VAL A 43 -1.44 1.11 -12.13
C VAL A 43 -0.56 -0.01 -11.59
N LEU A 44 -1.16 -1.01 -10.91
CA LEU A 44 -0.48 -2.20 -10.43
C LEU A 44 0.21 -2.95 -11.56
N ALA A 45 -0.46 -3.14 -12.70
CA ALA A 45 0.12 -3.80 -13.86
C ALA A 45 1.34 -3.05 -14.43
N VAL A 46 1.35 -1.72 -14.40
CA VAL A 46 2.47 -0.90 -14.88
C VAL A 46 3.67 -0.99 -13.93
N ILE A 47 3.45 -0.99 -12.61
CA ILE A 47 4.53 -1.04 -11.62
C ILE A 47 5.05 -2.45 -11.33
N ARG A 48 4.22 -3.48 -11.54
CA ARG A 48 4.53 -4.90 -11.31
C ARG A 48 5.96 -5.31 -11.67
N PRO A 49 6.47 -5.11 -12.91
CA PRO A 49 7.81 -5.58 -13.26
C PRO A 49 8.94 -4.94 -12.44
N TYR A 50 8.71 -3.78 -11.84
CA TYR A 50 9.67 -3.14 -10.94
C TYR A 50 9.57 -3.71 -9.52
N LEU A 51 8.35 -3.95 -9.02
CA LEU A 51 8.14 -4.59 -7.73
C LEU A 51 8.65 -6.04 -7.71
N GLU A 52 8.39 -6.82 -8.76
CA GLU A 52 8.89 -8.19 -8.88
C GLU A 52 10.44 -8.23 -8.88
N LYS A 53 11.10 -7.24 -9.50
CA LYS A 53 12.57 -7.11 -9.44
C LYS A 53 13.10 -6.81 -8.04
N LEU A 54 12.29 -6.22 -7.18
CA LEU A 54 12.60 -5.98 -5.77
C LEU A 54 12.27 -7.20 -4.89
N GLY A 55 11.76 -8.29 -5.45
CA GLY A 55 11.42 -9.52 -4.71
C GLY A 55 9.98 -9.58 -4.21
N PHE A 56 9.12 -8.60 -4.55
CA PHE A 56 7.70 -8.68 -4.21
C PHE A 56 7.00 -9.77 -5.04
N ARG A 57 6.13 -10.52 -4.38
CA ARG A 57 5.08 -11.27 -5.07
C ARG A 57 3.93 -10.30 -5.33
N VAL A 58 3.52 -10.16 -6.58
CA VAL A 58 2.51 -9.17 -7.01
C VAL A 58 1.32 -9.90 -7.63
N GLU A 59 0.10 -9.47 -7.28
CA GLU A 59 -1.13 -10.00 -7.86
C GLU A 59 -1.11 -9.88 -9.39
N LYS A 60 -1.44 -10.98 -10.07
CA LYS A 60 -1.45 -11.05 -11.55
C LYS A 60 -2.85 -10.94 -12.15
N GLY A 61 -3.89 -11.20 -11.36
CA GLY A 61 -5.28 -11.14 -11.79
C GLY A 61 -6.23 -11.61 -10.69
N LYS A 62 -7.52 -11.63 -11.03
CA LYS A 62 -8.62 -11.86 -10.06
C LYS A 62 -8.88 -13.33 -9.73
N LYS A 63 -8.15 -14.27 -10.32
CA LYS A 63 -8.31 -15.70 -10.01
C LYS A 63 -7.71 -15.99 -8.64
N VAL A 64 -8.26 -16.97 -7.94
CA VAL A 64 -7.82 -17.35 -6.59
C VAL A 64 -6.31 -17.64 -6.54
N ASP A 65 -5.77 -18.32 -7.55
CA ASP A 65 -4.34 -18.68 -7.61
C ASP A 65 -3.43 -17.49 -7.95
N ASP A 66 -4.00 -16.41 -8.47
CA ASP A 66 -3.27 -15.19 -8.82
C ASP A 66 -3.25 -14.17 -7.65
N LYS A 67 -4.02 -14.43 -6.57
CA LYS A 67 -4.13 -13.57 -5.39
C LYS A 67 -2.96 -13.77 -4.43
N ILE A 68 -2.47 -12.68 -3.87
CA ILE A 68 -1.47 -12.72 -2.79
C ILE A 68 -2.18 -12.80 -1.45
N ARG A 69 -2.22 -14.01 -0.87
CA ARG A 69 -2.86 -14.25 0.43
C ARG A 69 -1.84 -14.19 1.55
N VAL A 70 -2.08 -13.28 2.49
CA VAL A 70 -1.27 -13.10 3.70
C VAL A 70 -2.04 -13.67 4.90
N PRO A 71 -1.48 -14.64 5.64
CA PRO A 71 -2.11 -15.23 6.82
C PRO A 71 -2.51 -14.21 7.88
N VAL A 72 -3.58 -14.50 8.61
CA VAL A 72 -4.12 -13.63 9.68
C VAL A 72 -4.53 -14.45 10.90
N LEU A 73 -5.13 -15.62 10.68
CA LEU A 73 -5.64 -16.46 11.76
C LEU A 73 -5.28 -17.92 11.51
N TYR A 74 -4.74 -18.56 12.53
CA TYR A 74 -4.43 -19.98 12.56
C TYR A 74 -5.32 -20.66 13.62
N GLY A 75 -5.98 -21.72 13.21
CA GLY A 75 -6.90 -22.52 14.02
C GLY A 75 -6.25 -23.69 14.74
N LEU A 76 -7.05 -24.72 14.99
CA LEU A 76 -6.60 -25.94 15.66
C LEU A 76 -5.40 -26.55 14.93
N ASN A 77 -4.35 -26.88 15.68
CA ASN A 77 -3.07 -27.42 15.16
C ASN A 77 -2.35 -26.51 14.15
N GLY A 78 -2.56 -25.20 14.21
CA GLY A 78 -1.88 -24.23 13.35
C GLY A 78 -2.38 -24.22 11.90
N ILE A 79 -3.55 -24.83 11.64
CA ILE A 79 -4.16 -24.81 10.31
C ILE A 79 -4.58 -23.38 9.97
N LEU A 80 -4.17 -22.88 8.81
CA LEU A 80 -4.58 -21.55 8.34
C LEU A 80 -6.10 -21.49 8.15
N GLU A 81 -6.77 -20.62 8.91
CA GLU A 81 -8.23 -20.43 8.84
C GLU A 81 -8.61 -19.16 8.08
N LYS A 82 -7.78 -18.11 8.18
CA LYS A 82 -8.07 -16.82 7.54
C LYS A 82 -6.81 -16.16 6.98
N SER A 83 -6.98 -15.59 5.80
CA SER A 83 -6.01 -14.71 5.16
C SER A 83 -6.71 -13.46 4.66
N PHE A 84 -5.94 -12.39 4.50
CA PHE A 84 -6.34 -11.25 3.68
C PHE A 84 -5.56 -11.24 2.37
N GLU A 85 -6.13 -10.60 1.36
CA GLU A 85 -5.50 -10.42 0.06
C GLU A 85 -4.81 -9.06 0.03
N ALA A 86 -3.66 -9.00 -0.63
CA ALA A 86 -2.91 -7.77 -0.88
C ALA A 86 -2.52 -7.66 -2.35
N ASP A 87 -2.30 -6.44 -2.85
CA ASP A 87 -1.81 -6.26 -4.24
C ASP A 87 -0.38 -6.77 -4.41
N ALA A 88 0.48 -6.57 -3.41
CA ALA A 88 1.80 -7.19 -3.37
C ALA A 88 2.30 -7.46 -1.94
N TYR A 89 3.13 -8.48 -1.79
CA TYR A 89 3.77 -8.82 -0.51
C TYR A 89 5.22 -9.25 -0.70
N HIS A 90 6.10 -8.75 0.17
CA HIS A 90 7.49 -9.18 0.28
C HIS A 90 7.73 -9.80 1.66
N THR A 91 8.15 -11.07 1.68
CA THR A 91 8.34 -11.84 2.92
C THR A 91 9.49 -11.32 3.77
N GLU A 92 10.69 -11.13 3.20
CA GLU A 92 11.86 -10.64 3.99
C GLU A 92 11.70 -9.19 4.47
N PHE A 93 11.24 -8.29 3.60
CA PHE A 93 10.95 -6.91 3.97
C PHE A 93 9.67 -6.76 4.80
N LYS A 94 8.90 -7.85 4.99
CA LYS A 94 7.63 -7.87 5.73
C LYS A 94 6.72 -6.71 5.33
N SER A 95 6.63 -6.47 4.03
CA SER A 95 6.02 -5.27 3.46
C SER A 95 4.87 -5.66 2.54
N VAL A 96 3.70 -5.06 2.76
CA VAL A 96 2.55 -5.16 1.85
C VAL A 96 2.35 -3.85 1.09
N ILE A 97 1.88 -3.95 -0.14
CA ILE A 97 1.56 -2.81 -1.01
C ILE A 97 0.09 -2.91 -1.40
N GLU A 98 -0.61 -1.78 -1.37
CA GLU A 98 -1.98 -1.63 -1.86
C GLU A 98 -2.06 -0.39 -2.77
N ILE A 99 -2.73 -0.53 -3.92
CA ILE A 99 -2.88 0.53 -4.92
C ILE A 99 -4.33 0.98 -4.98
N GLU A 100 -4.60 2.20 -4.52
CA GLU A 100 -5.93 2.77 -4.46
C GLU A 100 -6.11 3.88 -5.49
N ALA A 101 -7.02 3.64 -6.45
CA ALA A 101 -7.37 4.59 -7.49
C ALA A 101 -8.84 5.01 -7.40
N GLY A 102 -9.09 6.30 -7.58
CA GLY A 102 -10.43 6.82 -7.79
C GLY A 102 -11.29 6.88 -6.53
N ARG A 103 -12.50 6.28 -6.56
CA ARG A 103 -13.44 6.37 -5.43
C ARG A 103 -12.94 5.66 -4.16
N GLY A 104 -11.88 4.87 -4.24
CA GLY A 104 -11.30 4.16 -3.11
C GLY A 104 -10.93 5.08 -1.94
N VAL A 105 -10.29 6.22 -2.23
CA VAL A 105 -9.95 7.22 -1.19
C VAL A 105 -11.20 7.91 -0.66
N THR A 106 -12.18 8.23 -1.52
CA THR A 106 -13.45 8.86 -1.09
C THR A 106 -14.29 7.93 -0.20
N ASN A 107 -14.14 6.61 -0.38
CA ASN A 107 -14.82 5.58 0.40
C ASN A 107 -13.96 5.04 1.55
N TYR A 108 -12.82 5.67 1.84
CA TYR A 108 -11.90 5.25 2.91
C TYR A 108 -11.38 3.80 2.78
N GLN A 109 -11.19 3.29 1.54
CA GLN A 109 -10.62 1.95 1.33
C GLN A 109 -9.24 1.79 1.98
N PHE A 110 -8.42 2.85 1.96
CA PHE A 110 -7.13 2.87 2.65
C PHE A 110 -7.22 2.57 4.16
N LEU A 111 -8.37 2.80 4.81
CA LEU A 111 -8.58 2.40 6.21
C LEU A 111 -8.76 0.91 6.33
N LYS A 112 -9.52 0.28 5.43
CA LYS A 112 -9.66 -1.17 5.39
C LYS A 112 -8.28 -1.81 5.16
N ASP A 113 -7.50 -1.29 4.22
CA ASP A 113 -6.16 -1.76 3.92
C ASP A 113 -5.23 -1.64 5.14
N LEU A 114 -5.28 -0.49 5.82
CA LEU A 114 -4.59 -0.27 7.10
C LEU A 114 -4.99 -1.32 8.15
N PHE A 115 -6.29 -1.53 8.37
CA PHE A 115 -6.78 -2.51 9.33
C PHE A 115 -6.35 -3.93 8.97
N GLN A 116 -6.43 -4.30 7.69
CA GLN A 116 -6.02 -5.62 7.23
C GLN A 116 -4.53 -5.83 7.41
N ALA A 117 -3.68 -4.88 7.01
CA ALA A 117 -2.24 -4.94 7.21
C ALA A 117 -1.86 -5.08 8.69
N CYS A 118 -2.58 -4.42 9.60
CA CYS A 118 -2.36 -4.55 11.04
C CYS A 118 -2.66 -5.96 11.59
N MET A 119 -3.50 -6.74 10.89
CA MET A 119 -3.88 -8.09 11.29
C MET A 119 -3.07 -9.18 10.58
N MET A 120 -2.34 -8.83 9.52
CA MET A 120 -1.56 -9.78 8.74
C MET A 120 -0.33 -10.25 9.52
N ASP A 121 -0.15 -11.57 9.56
CA ASP A 121 1.01 -12.21 10.18
C ASP A 121 2.30 -11.83 9.41
N ASN A 122 3.35 -11.55 10.16
CA ASN A 122 4.66 -11.19 9.65
C ASN A 122 4.66 -10.02 8.63
N VAL A 123 3.83 -9.01 8.91
CA VAL A 123 3.81 -7.71 8.21
C VAL A 123 4.24 -6.61 9.19
N GLU A 124 5.26 -5.84 8.81
CA GLU A 124 5.79 -4.72 9.58
C GLU A 124 5.61 -3.38 8.86
N TYR A 125 5.45 -3.38 7.54
CA TYR A 125 5.32 -2.17 6.74
C TYR A 125 4.13 -2.25 5.78
N LEU A 126 3.43 -1.12 5.65
CA LEU A 126 2.36 -0.94 4.68
C LEU A 126 2.75 0.18 3.71
N VAL A 127 2.64 -0.08 2.41
CA VAL A 127 2.76 0.93 1.36
C VAL A 127 1.40 1.13 0.71
N ILE A 128 0.90 2.36 0.66
CA ILE A 128 -0.34 2.69 -0.03
C ILE A 128 -0.03 3.64 -1.19
N GLY A 129 -0.19 3.16 -2.41
CA GLY A 129 -0.14 4.00 -3.61
C GLY A 129 -1.51 4.62 -3.85
N ILE A 130 -1.63 5.94 -3.80
CA ILE A 130 -2.87 6.67 -4.02
C ILE A 130 -2.70 7.73 -5.11
N ARG A 131 -3.80 8.09 -5.78
CA ARG A 131 -3.77 9.24 -6.69
C ARG A 131 -3.46 10.52 -5.92
N ARG A 132 -2.63 11.38 -6.50
CA ARG A 132 -2.45 12.75 -6.01
C ARG A 132 -3.74 13.56 -6.18
N ILE A 133 -4.35 13.47 -7.36
CA ILE A 133 -5.61 14.17 -7.67
C ILE A 133 -6.64 13.19 -8.22
N TYR A 134 -7.85 13.22 -7.66
CA TYR A 134 -9.02 12.55 -8.21
C TYR A 134 -10.17 13.52 -8.40
N ARG A 135 -10.52 13.81 -9.67
CA ARG A 135 -11.49 14.85 -10.04
C ARG A 135 -11.05 16.22 -9.50
N ARG A 136 -11.67 16.70 -8.43
CA ARG A 136 -11.32 17.96 -7.73
C ARG A 136 -10.72 17.70 -6.34
N SER A 137 -10.60 16.44 -5.95
CA SER A 137 -10.10 16.02 -4.64
C SER A 137 -8.60 15.83 -4.69
N LYS A 138 -7.90 16.38 -3.70
CA LYS A 138 -6.48 16.13 -3.46
C LYS A 138 -6.33 14.94 -2.52
N ASP A 139 -6.45 13.75 -3.09
CA ASP A 139 -6.56 12.51 -2.34
C ASP A 139 -5.30 12.23 -1.51
N PHE A 140 -4.11 12.47 -2.06
CA PHE A 140 -2.85 12.35 -1.33
C PHE A 140 -2.80 13.21 -0.07
N GLU A 141 -3.09 14.51 -0.18
CA GLU A 141 -3.06 15.44 0.95
C GLU A 141 -4.07 15.03 2.04
N LYS A 142 -5.26 14.55 1.66
CA LYS A 142 -6.28 14.08 2.59
C LYS A 142 -5.82 12.86 3.39
N VAL A 143 -5.24 11.86 2.71
CA VAL A 143 -4.75 10.65 3.37
C VAL A 143 -3.57 10.97 4.29
N VAL A 144 -2.63 11.81 3.85
CA VAL A 144 -1.53 12.29 4.72
C VAL A 144 -2.08 12.99 5.96
N THR A 145 -3.05 13.90 5.80
CA THR A 145 -3.69 14.60 6.93
C THR A 145 -4.39 13.62 7.90
N PHE A 146 -4.98 12.55 7.37
CA PHE A 146 -5.58 11.51 8.20
C PHE A 146 -4.53 10.80 9.05
N PHE A 147 -3.42 10.35 8.45
CA PHE A 147 -2.35 9.69 9.19
C PHE A 147 -1.66 10.63 10.18
N ASP A 148 -1.49 11.91 9.83
CA ASP A 148 -1.05 12.94 10.79
C ASP A 148 -1.96 12.97 12.02
N THR A 149 -3.27 12.99 11.80
CA THR A 149 -4.26 12.99 12.89
C THR A 149 -4.18 11.71 13.71
N LEU A 150 -4.05 10.55 13.06
CA LEU A 150 -3.95 9.24 13.72
C LEU A 150 -2.73 9.20 14.65
N TYR A 151 -1.54 9.53 14.14
CA TYR A 151 -0.30 9.52 14.92
C TYR A 151 -0.26 10.61 15.97
N ALA A 152 -0.78 11.82 15.70
CA ALA A 152 -0.83 12.90 16.67
C ALA A 152 -1.82 12.63 17.83
N SER A 153 -2.84 11.80 17.60
CA SER A 153 -3.83 11.49 18.63
C SER A 153 -3.29 10.57 19.74
N GLU A 154 -2.29 9.74 19.42
CA GLU A 154 -1.75 8.67 20.28
C GLU A 154 -2.82 7.72 20.87
N ARG A 155 -4.05 7.76 20.37
CA ARG A 155 -5.17 6.93 20.85
C ARG A 155 -5.13 5.52 20.29
N LEU A 156 -4.45 5.32 19.15
CA LEU A 156 -4.34 4.05 18.46
C LEU A 156 -2.87 3.73 18.21
N HIS A 157 -2.39 2.63 18.80
CA HIS A 157 -1.05 2.11 18.56
C HIS A 157 -1.13 1.02 17.49
N LEU A 158 -0.59 1.31 16.31
CA LEU A 158 -0.57 0.36 15.21
C LEU A 158 0.56 -0.66 15.39
N PRO A 159 0.37 -1.95 15.05
CA PRO A 159 1.41 -2.98 15.14
C PRO A 159 2.44 -2.91 13.99
N LEU A 160 2.36 -1.90 13.13
CA LEU A 160 3.28 -1.67 12.02
C LEU A 160 4.47 -0.81 12.47
N LYS A 161 5.67 -1.12 11.97
CA LYS A 161 6.86 -0.28 12.15
C LYS A 161 6.83 0.99 11.31
N GLY A 162 6.11 0.99 10.18
CA GLY A 162 5.90 2.19 9.40
C GLY A 162 4.92 2.06 8.25
N ILE A 163 4.42 3.20 7.82
CA ILE A 163 3.44 3.32 6.74
C ILE A 163 3.96 4.32 5.72
N LEU A 164 4.09 3.90 4.47
CA LEU A 164 4.49 4.75 3.37
C LEU A 164 3.28 5.07 2.49
N ILE A 165 2.95 6.34 2.37
CA ILE A 165 1.93 6.82 1.43
C ILE A 165 2.64 7.39 0.21
N ILE A 166 2.28 6.94 -0.99
CA ILE A 166 2.84 7.42 -2.26
C ILE A 166 1.71 8.02 -3.10
N GLY A 167 1.81 9.31 -3.41
CA GLY A 167 0.94 10.04 -4.32
C GLY A 167 1.46 9.97 -5.75
N TYR A 168 0.69 9.35 -6.65
CA TYR A 168 0.99 9.27 -8.09
C TYR A 168 0.00 10.06 -8.94
#